data_AF-A0A1T4P764-F1
#
_entry.id   AF-A0A1T4P764-F1
#
_cell.length_a   1.000
_cell.length_b   1.000
_cell.length_c   1.000
_cell.angle_alpha   90.00
_cell.angle_beta   90.00
_cell.angle_gamma   90.00
#
_symmetry.space_group_name_H-M   'P 1'
#
loop_
_entity.id
_entity.type
_entity.pdbx_description
1 polymer ?
#
loop_
_entity_poly.entity_id
_entity_poly.type
_entity_poly.pdbx_seq_one_letter_code
_entity_poly.pdbx_strand_id
1 'polypeptide(L)'
;MKEYHITCSTDDNYVQHCMAMLCSLFENNTGYIFHVHLLHHALSEHGQQLITALCQRYSCAISFYDIDEQYTSEFKISESHPNLSVAAYYRIFLPSLLTADIERILYLDCDIIVLGKVIDLYEIELDNCGVAATCDGTPLNNQHRQILSIGLGDKGFCSGVLMINLTYWREHDSSNHMLEYINRMGDNLMMEDQDVLNHEFRHHWLQLPYKYGKYPMTFVLLDGRQKTFDLYEYAMEPCILHYASSFKPWLNVKIPDGKHYWKYVALSGFPNPKTTKIDAKENLKLRILILRYYLNCYVRPFIPNTFELIVKDIAALLMIPFYFFKCDGMKRYRLKRWLEKYGM
;
A
#
# COMPACT_ATOMS: atom_id res chain seq x y z
N MET A 1 19.04 21.31 13.74
CA MET A 1 18.27 20.07 13.94
C MET A 1 18.31 19.32 12.61
N LYS A 2 18.46 18.00 12.59
CA LYS A 2 18.43 17.22 11.33
C LYS A 2 17.01 17.32 10.75
N GLU A 3 16.92 17.69 9.47
CA GLU A 3 15.65 17.75 8.73
C GLU A 3 15.42 16.41 8.02
N TYR A 4 14.17 15.96 7.98
CA TYR A 4 13.78 14.69 7.36
C TYR A 4 12.84 14.93 6.19
N HIS A 5 13.18 14.41 5.01
CA HIS A 5 12.40 14.63 3.81
C HIS A 5 11.32 13.56 3.67
N ILE A 6 10.08 13.99 3.42
CA ILE A 6 8.97 13.11 3.04
C ILE A 6 8.37 13.57 1.72
N THR A 7 7.86 12.63 0.93
CA THR A 7 7.15 12.93 -0.31
C THR A 7 5.82 12.20 -0.35
N CYS A 8 4.84 12.83 -0.97
CA CYS A 8 3.53 12.24 -1.22
C CYS A 8 2.92 12.88 -2.46
N SER A 9 1.98 12.18 -3.08
CA SER A 9 1.22 12.69 -4.21
C SER A 9 -0.26 12.82 -3.85
N THR A 10 -0.90 13.93 -4.23
CA THR A 10 -2.33 14.14 -4.00
C THR A 10 -2.96 14.99 -5.11
N ASP A 11 -4.29 14.89 -5.20
CA ASP A 11 -5.17 15.80 -5.95
C ASP A 11 -6.23 16.41 -5.02
N ASP A 12 -7.12 17.24 -5.55
CA ASP A 12 -8.19 17.89 -4.79
C ASP A 12 -9.18 16.91 -4.14
N ASN A 13 -9.36 15.71 -4.71
CA ASN A 13 -10.22 14.68 -4.13
C ASN A 13 -9.55 13.99 -2.94
N TYR A 14 -8.22 13.99 -2.88
CA TYR A 14 -7.42 13.31 -1.85
C TYR A 14 -6.86 14.22 -0.74
N VAL A 15 -7.07 15.55 -0.78
CA VAL A 15 -6.56 16.49 0.24
C VAL A 15 -6.94 16.07 1.67
N GLN A 16 -8.17 15.61 1.89
CA GLN A 16 -8.61 15.11 3.21
C GLN A 16 -7.71 13.98 3.72
N HIS A 17 -7.35 13.06 2.83
CA HIS A 17 -6.56 11.87 3.13
C HIS A 17 -5.08 12.25 3.31
N CYS A 18 -4.54 13.08 2.42
CA CYS A 18 -3.19 13.65 2.53
C CYS A 18 -3.00 14.35 3.88
N MET A 19 -3.94 15.21 4.29
CA MET A 19 -3.87 15.89 5.58
C MET A 19 -3.97 14.94 6.77
N ALA A 20 -4.77 13.87 6.68
CA ALA A 20 -4.83 12.85 7.73
C ALA A 20 -3.50 12.07 7.85
N MET A 21 -2.91 11.70 6.71
CA MET A 21 -1.60 11.05 6.64
C MET A 21 -0.52 11.93 7.26
N LEU A 22 -0.38 13.19 6.81
CA LEU A 22 0.62 14.14 7.33
C LEU A 22 0.41 14.44 8.81
N CYS A 23 -0.83 14.68 9.24
CA CYS A 23 -1.13 14.90 10.66
C CYS A 23 -0.73 13.69 11.50
N SER A 24 -1.01 12.47 11.03
CA SER A 24 -0.59 11.25 11.73
C SER A 24 0.92 11.08 11.80
N LEU A 25 1.65 11.44 10.74
CA LEU A 25 3.11 11.46 10.74
C LEU A 25 3.64 12.40 11.82
N PHE A 26 3.19 13.66 11.81
CA PHE A 26 3.70 14.70 12.73
C PHE A 26 3.35 14.42 14.19
N GLU A 27 2.14 13.95 14.48
CA GLU A 27 1.69 13.63 15.84
C GLU A 27 2.48 12.47 16.47
N ASN A 28 2.92 11.49 15.68
CA ASN A 28 3.64 10.31 16.20
C ASN A 28 5.17 10.43 16.09
N ASN A 29 5.66 11.52 15.51
CA ASN A 29 7.10 11.80 15.34
C ASN A 29 7.45 13.18 15.91
N THR A 30 6.85 13.52 17.05
CA THR A 30 7.14 14.78 17.76
C THR A 30 8.63 14.88 18.11
N GLY A 31 9.19 16.07 17.92
CA GLY A 31 10.62 16.33 18.11
C GLY A 31 11.48 16.16 16.84
N TYR A 32 10.91 15.71 15.73
CA TYR A 32 11.54 15.71 14.42
C TYR A 32 10.93 16.80 13.52
N ILE A 33 11.76 17.40 12.67
CA ILE A 33 11.32 18.39 11.68
C ILE A 33 11.30 17.72 10.31
N PHE A 34 10.18 17.88 9.61
CA PHE A 34 9.99 17.34 8.27
C PHE A 34 9.93 18.44 7.22
N HIS A 35 10.47 18.16 6.04
CA HIS A 35 10.19 18.89 4.81
C HIS A 35 9.31 18.01 3.91
N VAL A 36 8.11 18.49 3.60
CA VAL A 36 7.14 17.81 2.73
C VAL A 36 7.37 18.23 1.28
N HIS A 37 7.67 17.28 0.42
CA HIS A 37 7.73 17.45 -1.03
C HIS A 37 6.43 16.91 -1.63
N LEU A 38 5.47 17.78 -1.94
CA LEU A 38 4.15 17.38 -2.41
C LEU A 38 4.09 17.45 -3.93
N LEU A 39 3.87 16.30 -4.57
CA LEU A 39 3.73 16.17 -6.01
C LEU A 39 2.24 16.25 -6.38
N HIS A 40 1.88 17.08 -7.36
CA HIS A 40 0.50 17.19 -7.82
C HIS A 40 0.42 17.57 -9.30
N HIS A 41 -0.78 17.56 -9.85
CA HIS A 41 -1.10 18.30 -11.07
C HIS A 41 -2.27 19.23 -10.78
N ALA A 42 -2.09 20.53 -10.98
CA ALA A 42 -3.14 21.55 -10.85
C ALA A 42 -3.94 21.51 -9.52
N LEU A 43 -3.29 21.19 -8.38
CA LEU A 43 -3.93 21.19 -7.07
C LEU A 43 -4.44 22.60 -6.72
N SER A 44 -5.71 22.72 -6.33
CA SER A 44 -6.30 24.03 -6.04
C SER A 44 -5.53 24.82 -4.97
N GLU A 45 -5.54 26.15 -5.09
CA GLU A 45 -4.95 27.04 -4.07
C GLU A 45 -5.54 26.76 -2.68
N HIS A 46 -6.83 26.42 -2.61
CA HIS A 46 -7.47 26.06 -1.34
C HIS A 46 -6.87 24.79 -0.74
N GLY A 47 -6.67 23.74 -1.54
CA GLY A 47 -5.99 22.52 -1.11
C GLY A 47 -4.55 22.80 -0.64
N GLN A 48 -3.78 23.58 -1.40
CA GLN A 48 -2.42 23.98 -1.03
C GLN A 48 -2.38 24.77 0.28
N GLN A 49 -3.31 25.71 0.48
CA GLN A 49 -3.43 26.50 1.71
C GLN A 49 -3.74 25.63 2.94
N LEU A 50 -4.67 24.67 2.81
CA LEU A 50 -5.01 23.76 3.90
C LEU A 50 -3.80 22.91 4.34
N ILE A 51 -3.07 22.35 3.38
CA ILE A 51 -1.89 21.52 3.67
C ILE A 51 -0.74 22.37 4.21
N THR A 52 -0.54 23.57 3.67
CA THR A 52 0.45 24.53 4.18
C THR A 52 0.17 24.91 5.63
N ALA A 53 -1.09 25.24 5.96
CA ALA A 53 -1.49 25.57 7.33
C ALA A 53 -1.26 24.39 8.29
N LEU A 54 -1.51 23.16 7.84
CA LEU A 54 -1.19 21.95 8.62
C LEU A 54 0.31 21.85 8.89
N CYS A 55 1.16 21.96 7.86
CA CYS A 55 2.62 21.86 8.02
C CYS A 55 3.16 22.95 8.96
N GLN A 56 2.70 24.20 8.80
CA GLN A 56 3.07 25.32 9.66
C GLN A 56 2.71 25.07 11.13
N ARG A 57 1.54 24.48 11.41
CA ARG A 57 1.12 24.13 12.78
C ARG A 57 2.08 23.18 13.49
N TYR A 58 2.78 22.33 12.74
CA TYR A 58 3.81 21.41 13.26
C TYR A 58 5.24 21.89 13.03
N SER A 59 5.45 23.16 12.64
CA SER A 59 6.77 23.71 12.30
C SER A 59 7.51 22.90 11.22
N CYS A 60 6.77 22.28 10.31
CA CYS A 60 7.29 21.54 9.16
C CYS A 60 7.20 22.41 7.90
N ALA A 61 8.17 22.25 6.99
CA ALA A 61 8.19 22.94 5.71
C ALA A 61 7.41 22.14 4.65
N ILE A 62 6.96 22.81 3.59
CA ILE A 62 6.36 22.16 2.43
C ILE A 62 6.79 22.86 1.13
N SER A 63 7.04 22.07 0.09
CA SER A 63 7.24 22.50 -1.28
C SER A 63 6.28 21.75 -2.20
N PHE A 64 5.65 22.49 -3.11
CA PHE A 64 4.71 21.97 -4.09
C PHE A 64 5.41 21.83 -5.44
N TYR A 65 5.22 20.68 -6.09
CA TYR A 65 5.76 20.37 -7.41
C TYR A 65 4.60 20.04 -8.35
N ASP A 66 4.32 20.97 -9.26
CA ASP A 66 3.29 20.80 -10.28
C ASP A 66 3.87 20.01 -11.46
N ILE A 67 3.43 18.77 -11.60
CA ILE A 67 3.83 17.85 -12.65
C ILE A 67 2.91 18.09 -13.83
N ASP A 68 3.46 18.63 -14.91
CA ASP A 68 2.71 18.89 -16.13
C ASP A 68 2.21 17.56 -16.73
N GLU A 69 0.92 17.54 -17.08
CA GLU A 69 0.23 16.39 -17.65
C GLU A 69 0.93 15.88 -18.92
N GLN A 70 1.64 16.74 -19.65
CA GLN A 70 2.39 16.34 -20.85
C GLN A 70 3.40 15.22 -20.57
N TYR A 71 4.03 15.21 -19.39
CA TYR A 71 5.02 14.20 -19.01
C TYR A 71 4.39 12.84 -18.65
N THR A 72 3.08 12.83 -18.42
CA THR A 72 2.34 11.65 -17.97
C THR A 72 1.20 11.27 -18.92
N SER A 73 1.07 11.96 -20.04
CA SER A 73 -0.06 11.84 -20.99
C SER A 73 -0.20 10.44 -21.59
N GLU A 74 0.91 9.70 -21.70
CA GLU A 74 0.93 8.32 -22.20
C GLU A 74 0.72 7.28 -21.09
N PHE A 75 0.78 7.68 -19.81
CA PHE A 75 0.68 6.75 -18.69
C PHE A 75 -0.76 6.25 -18.54
N LYS A 76 -0.88 4.95 -18.28
CA LYS A 76 -2.17 4.27 -18.21
C LYS A 76 -2.49 3.89 -16.77
N ILE A 77 -3.75 4.10 -16.42
CA ILE A 77 -4.38 3.63 -15.18
C ILE A 77 -5.50 2.68 -15.58
N SER A 78 -5.51 1.47 -15.01
CA SER A 78 -6.52 0.47 -15.32
C SER A 78 -7.91 0.90 -14.86
N GLU A 79 -8.93 0.63 -15.67
CA GLU A 79 -10.34 0.76 -15.26
C GLU A 79 -10.68 -0.13 -14.06
N SER A 80 -9.88 -1.17 -13.80
CA SER A 80 -10.02 -2.04 -12.62
C SER A 80 -9.60 -1.35 -11.31
N HIS A 81 -8.90 -0.21 -11.40
CA HIS A 81 -8.41 0.59 -10.28
C HIS A 81 -8.98 2.02 -10.32
N PRO A 82 -10.31 2.21 -10.24
CA PRO A 82 -10.95 3.52 -10.47
C PRO A 82 -10.63 4.59 -9.41
N ASN A 83 -9.97 4.21 -8.31
CA ASN A 83 -9.57 5.12 -7.24
C ASN A 83 -8.08 5.52 -7.34
N LEU A 84 -7.35 4.99 -8.32
CA LEU A 84 -5.97 5.35 -8.61
C LEU A 84 -5.97 6.46 -9.66
N SER A 85 -5.06 7.41 -9.53
CA SER A 85 -4.85 8.46 -10.54
C SER A 85 -3.41 8.42 -11.04
N VAL A 86 -3.15 9.15 -12.13
CA VAL A 86 -1.79 9.27 -12.71
C VAL A 86 -0.77 9.82 -11.70
N ALA A 87 -1.24 10.46 -10.62
CA ALA A 87 -0.43 10.92 -9.51
C ALA A 87 0.41 9.82 -8.83
N ALA A 88 0.00 8.55 -8.96
CA ALA A 88 0.77 7.41 -8.48
C ALA A 88 2.16 7.31 -9.16
N TYR A 89 2.28 7.73 -10.42
CA TYR A 89 3.54 7.73 -11.16
C TYR A 89 4.45 8.93 -10.85
N TYR A 90 3.96 10.01 -10.24
CA TYR A 90 4.73 11.26 -10.09
C TYR A 90 6.05 11.07 -9.34
N ARG A 91 6.11 10.08 -8.43
CA ARG A 91 7.32 9.74 -7.68
C ARG A 91 8.51 9.36 -8.58
N ILE A 92 8.27 8.92 -9.81
CA ILE A 92 9.33 8.60 -10.78
C ILE A 92 10.18 9.83 -11.11
N PHE A 93 9.62 11.03 -10.99
CA PHE A 93 10.32 12.29 -11.28
C PHE A 93 11.13 12.83 -10.09
N LEU A 94 11.13 12.18 -8.92
CA LEU A 94 11.84 12.69 -7.73
C LEU A 94 13.32 13.05 -7.97
N PRO A 95 14.13 12.26 -8.70
CA PRO A 95 15.54 12.60 -8.94
C PRO A 95 15.75 13.92 -9.66
N SER A 96 14.83 14.34 -10.55
CA SER A 96 14.93 15.59 -11.30
C SER A 96 14.30 16.78 -10.59
N LEU A 97 13.35 16.54 -9.69
CA LEU A 97 12.66 17.58 -8.92
C LEU A 97 13.42 18.01 -7.66
N LEU A 98 14.19 17.09 -7.08
CA LEU A 98 14.86 17.31 -5.80
C LEU A 98 16.35 17.58 -5.98
N THR A 99 16.87 18.50 -5.17
CA THR A 99 18.29 18.86 -5.15
C THR A 99 19.16 17.67 -4.76
N ALA A 100 20.40 17.65 -5.29
CA ALA A 100 21.29 16.50 -5.19
C ALA A 100 21.74 16.16 -3.76
N ASP A 101 21.66 17.12 -2.83
CA ASP A 101 21.94 16.94 -1.39
C ASP A 101 20.89 16.10 -0.66
N ILE A 102 19.68 15.96 -1.23
CA ILE A 102 18.67 15.04 -0.71
C ILE A 102 18.98 13.64 -1.24
N GLU A 103 19.70 12.86 -0.45
CA GLU A 103 20.14 11.49 -0.81
C GLU A 103 19.07 10.43 -0.62
N ARG A 104 18.10 10.68 0.27
CA ARG A 104 17.04 9.72 0.60
C ARG A 104 15.76 10.43 1.01
N ILE A 105 14.62 9.80 0.73
CA ILE A 105 13.30 10.37 1.05
C ILE A 105 12.29 9.27 1.39
N LEU A 106 11.42 9.53 2.37
CA LEU A 106 10.32 8.62 2.69
C LEU A 106 9.09 8.99 1.85
N TYR A 107 8.66 8.09 0.98
CA TYR A 107 7.41 8.20 0.25
C TYR A 107 6.26 7.56 1.04
N LEU A 108 5.12 8.25 1.11
CA LEU A 108 3.88 7.75 1.69
C LEU A 108 2.69 8.00 0.75
N ASP A 109 1.92 6.95 0.44
CA ASP A 109 0.59 7.12 -0.16
C ASP A 109 -0.33 7.88 0.81
N CYS A 110 -1.31 8.61 0.27
CA CYS A 110 -2.23 9.42 1.07
C CYS A 110 -3.28 8.59 1.83
N ASP A 111 -3.43 7.30 1.52
CA ASP A 111 -4.35 6.37 2.18
C ASP A 111 -3.67 5.56 3.30
N ILE A 112 -2.79 6.24 4.03
CA ILE A 112 -1.96 5.68 5.09
C ILE A 112 -2.15 6.48 6.38
N ILE A 113 -2.05 5.80 7.52
CA ILE A 113 -1.98 6.43 8.83
C ILE A 113 -0.77 5.91 9.60
N VAL A 114 0.09 6.85 10.00
CA VAL A 114 1.26 6.60 10.84
C VAL A 114 0.79 6.51 12.30
N LEU A 115 1.17 5.44 12.99
CA LEU A 115 0.85 5.16 14.39
C LEU A 115 2.09 5.11 15.29
N GLY A 116 3.28 5.04 14.70
CA GLY A 116 4.55 4.93 15.42
C GLY A 116 5.65 5.82 14.85
N LYS A 117 6.85 5.66 15.39
CA LYS A 117 8.03 6.40 14.95
C LYS A 117 8.54 5.83 13.63
N VAL A 118 8.67 6.69 12.62
CA VAL A 118 9.22 6.32 11.30
C VAL A 118 10.69 6.69 11.15
N ILE A 119 11.28 7.31 12.17
CA ILE A 119 12.65 7.79 12.11
C ILE A 119 13.65 6.67 11.84
N ASP A 120 13.37 5.47 12.35
CA ASP A 120 14.21 4.29 12.16
C ASP A 120 14.35 3.94 10.68
N LEU A 121 13.37 4.28 9.82
CA LEU A 121 13.45 4.06 8.38
C LEU A 121 14.57 4.89 7.72
N TYR A 122 14.86 6.09 8.25
CA TYR A 122 15.90 6.97 7.71
C TYR A 122 17.31 6.53 8.08
N GLU A 123 17.45 5.70 9.12
CA GLU A 123 18.73 5.18 9.60
C GLU A 123 19.06 3.81 8.98
N ILE A 124 18.17 3.27 8.13
CA ILE A 124 18.41 2.04 7.39
C ILE A 124 19.52 2.26 6.35
N GLU A 125 20.43 1.29 6.28
CA GLU A 125 21.42 1.18 5.21
C GLU A 125 20.74 0.61 3.96
N LEU A 126 20.73 1.39 2.88
CA LEU A 126 20.13 1.04 1.58
C LEU A 126 21.18 0.61 0.56
N ASP A 127 22.36 0.17 1.00
CA ASP A 127 23.49 -0.12 0.12
C ASP A 127 23.09 -1.03 -1.06
N ASN A 128 23.36 -0.56 -2.28
CA ASN A 128 22.99 -1.20 -3.55
C ASN A 128 21.48 -1.47 -3.77
N CYS A 129 20.62 -0.89 -2.94
CA CYS A 129 19.17 -0.96 -3.06
C CYS A 129 18.60 0.41 -3.43
N GLY A 130 17.73 0.43 -4.45
CA GLY A 130 17.02 1.64 -4.86
C GLY A 130 15.89 2.02 -3.90
N VAL A 131 15.30 1.04 -3.20
CA VAL A 131 14.21 1.26 -2.24
C VAL A 131 14.24 0.26 -1.08
N ALA A 132 13.69 0.64 0.06
CA ALA A 132 13.21 -0.30 1.07
C ALA A 132 11.68 -0.21 1.21
N ALA A 133 11.01 -1.36 1.26
CA ALA A 133 9.56 -1.46 1.22
C ALA A 133 9.06 -2.74 1.90
N THR A 134 7.79 -2.80 2.27
CA THR A 134 7.18 -4.06 2.74
C THR A 134 6.89 -4.99 1.56
N CYS A 135 7.17 -6.27 1.71
CA CYS A 135 6.81 -7.28 0.73
C CYS A 135 5.29 -7.31 0.50
N ASP A 136 4.85 -7.50 -0.74
CA ASP A 136 3.45 -7.61 -1.12
C ASP A 136 3.12 -9.02 -1.66
N GLY A 137 1.84 -9.30 -1.91
CA GLY A 137 1.36 -10.55 -2.52
C GLY A 137 1.71 -10.72 -4.00
N THR A 138 2.61 -9.90 -4.55
CA THR A 138 3.06 -9.98 -5.95
C THR A 138 4.20 -11.00 -6.12
N PRO A 139 4.26 -11.73 -7.25
CA PRO A 139 3.40 -11.61 -8.43
C PRO A 139 2.04 -12.31 -8.23
N LEU A 140 0.98 -11.74 -8.82
CA LEU A 140 -0.41 -12.23 -8.68
C LEU A 140 -0.66 -13.55 -9.43
N ASN A 141 0.09 -13.79 -10.51
CA ASN A 141 0.04 -14.99 -11.34
C ASN A 141 1.32 -15.05 -12.20
N ASN A 142 1.45 -16.07 -13.06
CA ASN A 142 2.64 -16.23 -13.90
C ASN A 142 2.79 -15.16 -14.99
N GLN A 143 1.70 -14.53 -15.45
CA GLN A 143 1.79 -13.40 -16.37
C GLN A 143 2.37 -12.17 -15.65
N HIS A 144 1.88 -11.88 -14.45
CA HIS A 144 2.43 -10.82 -13.62
C HIS A 144 3.92 -11.07 -13.29
N ARG A 145 4.31 -12.32 -13.02
CA ARG A 145 5.73 -12.69 -12.84
C ARG A 145 6.59 -12.28 -14.04
N GLN A 146 6.08 -12.44 -15.26
CA GLN A 146 6.79 -12.04 -16.48
C GLN A 146 6.89 -10.53 -16.62
N ILE A 147 5.82 -9.79 -16.28
CA ILE A 147 5.84 -8.32 -16.23
C ILE A 147 6.97 -7.87 -15.31
N LEU A 148 6.95 -8.29 -14.05
CA LEU A 148 7.98 -7.92 -13.07
C LEU A 148 9.38 -8.43 -13.43
N SER A 149 9.49 -9.41 -14.34
CA SER A 149 10.75 -10.04 -14.75
C SER A 149 11.50 -10.69 -13.58
N ILE A 150 10.77 -11.37 -12.69
CA ILE A 150 11.31 -12.03 -11.49
C ILE A 150 11.20 -13.56 -11.58
N GLY A 151 12.08 -14.27 -10.88
CA GLY A 151 12.17 -15.73 -10.86
C GLY A 151 11.10 -16.40 -10.01
N LEU A 152 11.10 -17.74 -10.00
CA LEU A 152 10.25 -18.52 -9.09
C LEU A 152 10.73 -18.34 -7.65
N GLY A 153 9.82 -17.98 -6.74
CA GLY A 153 10.14 -17.73 -5.32
C GLY A 153 10.45 -16.27 -5.00
N ASP A 154 10.78 -15.46 -6.00
CA ASP A 154 10.91 -14.02 -5.84
C ASP A 154 9.53 -13.39 -5.56
N LYS A 155 9.57 -12.30 -4.80
CA LYS A 155 8.40 -11.52 -4.41
C LYS A 155 8.61 -10.06 -4.77
N GLY A 156 7.51 -9.37 -5.03
CA GLY A 156 7.52 -7.93 -5.12
C GLY A 156 7.20 -7.25 -3.78
N PHE A 157 7.19 -5.92 -3.82
CA PHE A 157 6.92 -5.04 -2.71
C PHE A 157 5.74 -4.12 -2.99
N CYS A 158 5.14 -3.61 -1.91
CA CYS A 158 4.06 -2.64 -1.97
C CYS A 158 4.63 -1.25 -2.22
N SER A 159 4.06 -0.49 -3.16
CA SER A 159 4.54 0.86 -3.48
C SER A 159 4.09 1.95 -2.51
N GLY A 160 3.19 1.69 -1.55
CA GLY A 160 2.63 2.77 -0.74
C GLY A 160 3.51 3.31 0.38
N VAL A 161 4.52 2.56 0.82
CA VAL A 161 5.53 3.04 1.80
C VAL A 161 6.91 2.66 1.27
N LEU A 162 7.68 3.66 0.85
CA LEU A 162 9.01 3.45 0.29
C LEU A 162 10.01 4.35 1.00
N MET A 163 11.06 3.78 1.56
CA MET A 163 12.28 4.54 1.81
C MET A 163 13.10 4.54 0.53
N ILE A 164 13.13 5.67 -0.17
CA ILE A 164 13.76 5.80 -1.51
C ILE A 164 15.22 6.23 -1.35
N ASN A 165 16.11 5.53 -2.04
CA ASN A 165 17.52 5.90 -2.18
C ASN A 165 17.70 6.77 -3.45
N LEU A 166 17.59 8.09 -3.30
CA LEU A 166 17.70 9.02 -4.43
C LEU A 166 19.10 9.06 -5.01
N THR A 167 20.13 8.80 -4.21
CA THR A 167 21.51 8.63 -4.72
C THR A 167 21.57 7.48 -5.71
N TYR A 168 21.04 6.31 -5.34
CA TYR A 168 20.97 5.16 -6.23
C TYR A 168 20.20 5.48 -7.51
N TRP A 169 19.02 6.10 -7.40
CA TRP A 169 18.19 6.43 -8.56
C TRP A 169 18.89 7.36 -9.54
N ARG A 170 19.65 8.35 -9.04
CA ARG A 170 20.44 9.27 -9.86
C ARG A 170 21.64 8.58 -10.52
N GLU A 171 22.36 7.75 -9.77
CA GLU A 171 23.55 7.03 -10.27
C GLU A 171 23.21 5.98 -11.33
N HIS A 172 22.03 5.36 -11.24
CA HIS A 172 21.59 4.28 -12.13
C HIS A 172 20.58 4.72 -13.20
N ASP A 173 20.31 6.02 -13.30
CA ASP A 173 19.32 6.60 -14.21
C ASP A 173 17.93 5.92 -14.13
N SER A 174 17.54 5.52 -12.91
CA SER A 174 16.35 4.68 -12.69
C SER A 174 15.07 5.32 -13.17
N SER A 175 14.96 6.66 -13.11
CA SER A 175 13.80 7.37 -13.65
C SER A 175 13.61 7.13 -15.14
N ASN A 176 14.68 7.21 -15.95
CA ASN A 176 14.58 7.00 -17.38
C ASN A 176 14.26 5.55 -17.72
N HIS A 177 14.88 4.58 -17.05
CA HIS A 177 14.54 3.16 -17.24
C HIS A 177 13.07 2.86 -16.90
N MET A 178 12.54 3.45 -15.83
CA MET A 178 11.13 3.33 -15.47
C MET A 178 10.21 3.94 -16.53
N LEU A 179 10.55 5.11 -17.07
CA LEU A 179 9.80 5.76 -18.15
C LEU A 179 9.80 4.92 -19.43
N GLU A 180 10.97 4.38 -19.83
CA GLU A 180 11.08 3.45 -20.95
C GLU A 180 10.23 2.20 -20.74
N TYR A 181 10.23 1.65 -19.52
CA TYR A 181 9.44 0.48 -19.16
C TYR A 181 7.93 0.75 -19.24
N ILE A 182 7.48 1.91 -18.73
CA ILE A 182 6.07 2.35 -18.83
C ILE A 182 5.64 2.39 -20.30
N ASN A 183 6.42 3.06 -21.15
CA ASN A 183 6.09 3.22 -22.56
C ASN A 183 6.10 1.88 -23.31
N ARG A 184 7.01 0.97 -22.94
CA ARG A 184 7.08 -0.38 -23.53
C ARG A 184 5.89 -1.26 -23.13
N MET A 185 5.48 -1.20 -21.86
CA MET A 185 4.45 -2.08 -21.34
C MET A 185 3.03 -1.54 -21.61
N GLY A 186 2.81 -0.24 -21.46
CA GLY A 186 1.51 0.41 -21.65
C GLY A 186 0.40 -0.31 -20.85
N ASP A 187 -0.68 -0.68 -21.56
CA ASP A 187 -1.84 -1.37 -20.99
C ASP A 187 -1.54 -2.80 -20.48
N ASN A 188 -0.33 -3.32 -20.68
CA ASN A 188 0.05 -4.63 -20.14
C ASN A 188 0.43 -4.59 -18.65
N LEU A 189 0.66 -3.40 -18.07
CA LEU A 189 0.87 -3.27 -16.62
C LEU A 189 -0.39 -3.72 -15.87
N MET A 190 -0.21 -4.53 -14.84
CA MET A 190 -1.28 -5.06 -14.00
C MET A 190 -1.50 -4.25 -12.72
N MET A 191 -0.44 -3.66 -12.17
CA MET A 191 -0.46 -2.80 -10.98
C MET A 191 0.32 -1.50 -11.18
N GLU A 192 0.20 -0.91 -12.39
CA GLU A 192 0.63 0.46 -12.68
C GLU A 192 2.05 0.81 -12.18
N ASP A 193 2.20 1.83 -11.33
CA ASP A 193 3.49 2.28 -10.79
C ASP A 193 4.18 1.20 -9.95
N GLN A 194 3.40 0.36 -9.25
CA GLN A 194 3.95 -0.73 -8.45
C GLN A 194 4.69 -1.75 -9.33
N ASP A 195 4.16 -2.07 -10.52
CA ASP A 195 4.81 -2.98 -11.46
C ASP A 195 6.12 -2.40 -11.98
N VAL A 196 6.12 -1.10 -12.31
CA VAL A 196 7.29 -0.37 -12.82
C VAL A 196 8.41 -0.35 -11.78
N LEU A 197 8.07 0.00 -10.53
CA LEU A 197 9.03 0.01 -9.42
C LEU A 197 9.57 -1.40 -9.12
N ASN A 198 8.69 -2.40 -9.10
CA ASN A 198 9.10 -3.79 -8.88
C ASN A 198 9.96 -4.32 -10.02
N HIS A 199 9.69 -3.93 -11.27
CA HIS A 199 10.55 -4.25 -12.39
C HIS A 199 11.90 -3.58 -12.22
N GLU A 200 11.96 -2.26 -12.03
CA GLU A 200 13.22 -1.50 -11.93
C GLU A 200 14.10 -2.03 -10.78
N PHE A 201 13.53 -2.16 -9.59
CA PHE A 201 14.27 -2.55 -8.39
C PHE A 201 14.22 -4.05 -8.09
N ARG A 202 13.87 -4.89 -9.08
CA ARG A 202 13.97 -6.34 -8.93
C ARG A 202 15.39 -6.72 -8.49
N HIS A 203 15.50 -7.45 -7.38
CA HIS A 203 16.78 -7.79 -6.73
C HIS A 203 17.58 -6.64 -6.11
N HIS A 204 17.11 -5.39 -6.21
CA HIS A 204 17.75 -4.17 -5.68
C HIS A 204 16.82 -3.43 -4.71
N TRP A 205 16.12 -4.18 -3.84
CA TRP A 205 15.27 -3.63 -2.80
C TRP A 205 15.49 -4.35 -1.47
N LEU A 206 15.30 -3.60 -0.38
CA LEU A 206 15.37 -4.13 0.97
C LEU A 206 13.95 -4.36 1.54
N GLN A 207 13.70 -5.56 2.04
CA GLN A 207 12.43 -5.86 2.68
C GLN A 207 12.36 -5.29 4.11
N LEU A 208 11.40 -4.39 4.32
CA LEU A 208 11.06 -3.86 5.63
C LEU A 208 10.21 -4.84 6.45
N PRO A 209 10.29 -4.76 7.79
CA PRO A 209 9.32 -5.41 8.67
C PRO A 209 7.89 -4.99 8.31
N TYR A 210 6.96 -5.94 8.28
CA TYR A 210 5.57 -5.67 7.85
C TYR A 210 4.82 -4.67 8.74
N LYS A 211 5.30 -4.35 9.95
CA LYS A 211 4.71 -3.30 10.81
C LYS A 211 4.68 -1.92 10.14
N TYR A 212 5.51 -1.70 9.13
CA TYR A 212 5.54 -0.48 8.31
C TYR A 212 4.51 -0.50 7.17
N GLY A 213 3.62 -1.50 7.11
CA GLY A 213 2.58 -1.60 6.08
C GLY A 213 1.45 -2.56 6.50
N LYS A 214 0.84 -2.34 7.66
CA LYS A 214 -0.27 -3.20 8.13
C LYS A 214 -1.55 -2.93 7.35
N TYR A 215 -2.18 -3.99 6.86
CA TYR A 215 -3.48 -3.93 6.22
C TYR A 215 -4.60 -4.15 7.25
N PRO A 216 -5.62 -3.26 7.34
CA PRO A 216 -6.67 -3.35 8.35
C PRO A 216 -7.49 -4.65 8.34
N MET A 217 -7.65 -5.27 7.17
CA MET A 217 -8.41 -6.51 7.00
C MET A 217 -7.55 -7.78 7.17
N THR A 218 -6.33 -7.63 7.68
CA THR A 218 -5.36 -8.70 7.84
C THR A 218 -4.82 -8.71 9.26
N PHE A 219 -5.05 -9.82 9.97
CA PHE A 219 -4.55 -9.97 11.34
C PHE A 219 -3.03 -10.18 11.35
N VAL A 220 -2.56 -11.12 10.54
CA VAL A 220 -1.13 -11.48 10.37
C VAL A 220 -0.90 -11.82 8.90
N LEU A 221 0.21 -11.33 8.34
CA LEU A 221 0.77 -11.82 7.08
C LEU A 221 1.80 -12.89 7.39
N LEU A 222 1.75 -14.00 6.65
CA LEU A 222 2.68 -15.11 6.82
C LEU A 222 3.70 -15.11 5.68
N ASP A 223 4.93 -14.73 6.01
CA ASP A 223 6.11 -14.90 5.18
C ASP A 223 7.09 -15.84 5.90
N GLY A 224 7.59 -16.88 5.22
CA GLY A 224 8.57 -17.81 5.79
C GLY A 224 9.88 -17.16 6.26
N ARG A 225 10.13 -15.90 5.89
CA ARG A 225 11.27 -15.09 6.36
C ARG A 225 11.03 -14.39 7.70
N GLN A 226 9.77 -14.27 8.15
CA GLN A 226 9.42 -13.60 9.41
C GLN A 226 9.73 -14.48 10.61
N LYS A 227 10.25 -13.85 11.67
CA LYS A 227 10.34 -14.41 13.01
C LYS A 227 9.06 -14.13 13.80
N THR A 228 8.89 -14.81 14.92
CA THR A 228 7.69 -14.65 15.77
C THR A 228 7.46 -13.20 16.21
N PHE A 229 8.52 -12.45 16.50
CA PHE A 229 8.38 -11.04 16.89
C PHE A 229 7.88 -10.17 15.72
N ASP A 230 8.26 -10.44 14.47
CA ASP A 230 7.76 -9.69 13.31
C ASP A 230 6.24 -9.83 13.17
N LEU A 231 5.71 -11.03 13.45
CA LEU A 231 4.27 -11.31 13.45
C LEU A 231 3.56 -10.57 14.60
N TYR A 232 4.20 -10.52 15.78
CA TYR A 232 3.67 -9.82 16.94
C TYR A 232 3.64 -8.30 16.70
N GLU A 233 4.73 -7.72 16.22
CA GLU A 233 4.81 -6.30 15.87
C GLU A 233 3.76 -5.93 14.82
N TYR A 234 3.59 -6.74 13.77
CA TYR A 234 2.53 -6.54 12.78
C TYR A 234 1.13 -6.55 13.41
N ALA A 235 0.85 -7.52 14.28
CA ALA A 235 -0.47 -7.71 14.86
C ALA A 235 -0.82 -6.63 15.89
N MET A 236 0.13 -6.31 16.78
CA MET A 236 -0.11 -5.59 18.03
C MET A 236 0.50 -4.18 18.05
N GLU A 237 1.58 -3.95 17.31
CA GLU A 237 2.36 -2.71 17.35
C GLU A 237 2.64 -2.18 15.92
N PRO A 238 1.62 -2.03 15.05
CA PRO A 238 1.85 -1.49 13.72
C PRO A 238 2.35 -0.06 13.81
N CYS A 239 3.42 0.23 13.08
CA CYS A 239 3.94 1.59 12.93
C CYS A 239 3.14 2.36 11.87
N ILE A 240 2.68 1.67 10.82
CA ILE A 240 1.97 2.28 9.70
C ILE A 240 0.79 1.38 9.30
N LEU A 241 -0.40 1.96 9.24
CA LEU A 241 -1.60 1.35 8.66
C LEU A 241 -1.74 1.80 7.21
N HIS A 242 -1.77 0.86 6.27
CA HIS A 242 -1.98 1.13 4.86
C HIS A 242 -3.36 0.62 4.43
N TYR A 243 -4.26 1.52 4.03
CA TYR A 243 -5.60 1.18 3.56
C TYR A 243 -5.60 0.78 2.06
N ALA A 244 -4.55 0.06 1.62
CA ALA A 244 -4.39 -0.45 0.27
C ALA A 244 -5.40 -1.59 0.02
N SER A 245 -6.55 -1.24 -0.57
CA SER A 245 -7.58 -2.12 -1.13
C SER A 245 -8.88 -1.32 -1.34
N SER A 246 -9.96 -2.02 -1.67
CA SER A 246 -11.33 -1.50 -1.64
C SER A 246 -11.84 -1.17 -0.23
N PHE A 247 -11.13 -1.54 0.84
CA PHE A 247 -11.53 -1.23 2.21
C PHE A 247 -10.98 0.12 2.66
N LYS A 248 -11.60 1.21 2.20
CA LYS A 248 -11.22 2.56 2.62
C LYS A 248 -11.95 2.98 3.91
N PRO A 249 -11.27 3.65 4.85
CA PRO A 249 -11.87 4.06 6.12
C PRO A 249 -12.90 5.19 5.96
N TRP A 250 -12.90 5.88 4.83
CA TRP A 250 -13.88 6.90 4.47
C TRP A 250 -15.12 6.38 3.75
N LEU A 251 -15.27 5.07 3.57
CA LEU A 251 -16.53 4.49 3.10
C LEU A 251 -17.63 4.63 4.17
N ASN A 252 -18.90 4.60 3.74
CA ASN A 252 -20.05 4.52 4.64
C ASN A 252 -20.22 3.16 5.37
N VAL A 253 -19.11 2.44 5.59
CA VAL A 253 -19.01 1.16 6.30
C VAL A 253 -17.84 1.22 7.27
N LYS A 254 -18.07 0.77 8.50
CA LYS A 254 -17.00 0.68 9.51
C LYS A 254 -16.10 -0.50 9.22
N ILE A 255 -14.83 -0.25 8.93
CA ILE A 255 -13.79 -1.26 8.77
C ILE A 255 -12.94 -1.38 10.05
N PRO A 256 -12.25 -2.53 10.28
CA PRO A 256 -11.22 -2.62 11.31
C PRO A 256 -10.20 -1.48 11.18
N ASP A 257 -9.68 -1.01 12.31
CA ASP A 257 -8.70 0.09 12.42
C ASP A 257 -9.07 1.46 11.80
N GLY A 258 -10.21 1.58 11.13
CA GLY A 258 -10.66 2.83 10.50
C GLY A 258 -10.90 4.00 11.47
N LYS A 259 -11.00 3.73 12.78
CA LYS A 259 -11.04 4.77 13.83
C LYS A 259 -9.78 5.64 13.84
N HIS A 260 -8.62 5.07 13.47
CA HIS A 260 -7.35 5.80 13.45
C HIS A 260 -7.38 6.88 12.37
N TYR A 261 -7.85 6.54 11.18
CA TYR A 261 -8.05 7.51 10.10
C TYR A 261 -8.93 8.70 10.54
N TRP A 262 -10.12 8.42 11.10
CA TRP A 262 -11.03 9.49 11.52
C TRP A 262 -10.50 10.34 12.68
N LYS A 263 -9.69 9.76 13.57
CA LYS A 263 -8.96 10.52 14.59
C LYS A 263 -8.06 11.57 13.93
N TYR A 264 -7.25 11.19 12.94
CA TYR A 264 -6.30 12.11 12.31
C TYR A 264 -6.95 13.07 11.29
N VAL A 265 -8.09 12.70 10.67
CA VAL A 265 -8.92 13.68 9.93
C VAL A 265 -9.44 14.77 10.87
N ALA A 266 -9.89 14.42 12.07
CA ALA A 266 -10.35 15.39 13.04
C ALA A 266 -9.20 16.28 13.55
N LEU A 267 -8.05 15.67 13.87
CA LEU A 267 -6.87 16.42 14.34
C LEU A 267 -6.27 17.31 13.26
N SER A 268 -6.29 16.91 11.98
CA SER A 268 -5.73 17.70 10.88
C SER A 268 -6.45 19.03 10.68
N GLY A 269 -7.69 19.15 11.15
CA GLY A 269 -8.52 20.34 10.97
C GLY A 269 -9.09 20.47 9.56
N PHE A 270 -9.12 19.39 8.77
CA PHE A 270 -9.72 19.41 7.44
C PHE A 270 -11.20 19.84 7.50
N PRO A 271 -11.63 20.84 6.71
CA PRO A 271 -12.99 21.35 6.77
C PRO A 271 -13.98 20.38 6.12
N ASN A 272 -15.14 20.17 6.76
CA ASN A 272 -16.26 19.40 6.22
C ASN A 272 -15.87 18.02 5.66
N PRO A 273 -15.30 17.12 6.49
CA PRO A 273 -14.81 15.85 6.01
C PRO A 273 -15.94 14.99 5.43
N LYS A 274 -15.68 14.40 4.27
CA LYS A 274 -16.65 13.62 3.50
C LYS A 274 -16.45 12.13 3.68
N THR A 275 -17.54 11.40 3.45
CA THR A 275 -17.56 9.94 3.32
C THR A 275 -18.00 9.58 1.91
N THR A 276 -17.44 8.49 1.37
CA THR A 276 -17.86 7.93 0.09
C THR A 276 -19.00 6.95 0.33
N LYS A 277 -20.13 7.18 -0.33
CA LYS A 277 -21.27 6.27 -0.31
C LYS A 277 -21.05 5.21 -1.37
N ILE A 278 -21.05 3.95 -0.95
CA ILE A 278 -21.08 2.79 -1.85
C ILE A 278 -22.51 2.27 -1.99
N ASP A 279 -22.77 1.56 -3.09
CA ASP A 279 -24.07 0.96 -3.36
C ASP A 279 -24.44 -0.14 -2.36
N ALA A 280 -25.72 -0.53 -2.32
CA ALA A 280 -26.22 -1.50 -1.34
C ALA A 280 -25.59 -2.91 -1.50
N LYS A 281 -25.27 -3.32 -2.73
CA LYS A 281 -24.70 -4.63 -3.04
C LYS A 281 -23.24 -4.70 -2.58
N GLU A 282 -22.47 -3.65 -2.86
CA GLU A 282 -21.10 -3.51 -2.39
C GLU A 282 -21.06 -3.39 -0.86
N ASN A 283 -21.95 -2.61 -0.26
CA ASN A 283 -22.06 -2.48 1.20
C ASN A 283 -22.30 -3.83 1.88
N LEU A 284 -23.24 -4.63 1.36
CA LEU A 284 -23.51 -5.98 1.86
C LEU A 284 -22.28 -6.89 1.72
N LYS A 285 -21.61 -6.85 0.55
CA LYS A 285 -20.39 -7.62 0.30
C LYS A 285 -19.29 -7.28 1.33
N LEU A 286 -19.02 -6.00 1.56
CA LEU A 286 -18.01 -5.57 2.54
C LEU A 286 -18.39 -5.99 3.96
N ARG A 287 -19.66 -5.85 4.37
CA ARG A 287 -20.13 -6.30 5.69
C ARG A 287 -19.92 -7.79 5.92
N ILE A 288 -20.16 -8.62 4.89
CA ILE A 288 -19.89 -10.06 4.96
C ILE A 288 -18.39 -10.33 5.14
N LEU A 289 -17.53 -9.62 4.41
CA LEU A 289 -16.08 -9.77 4.53
C LEU A 289 -15.57 -9.33 5.91
N ILE A 290 -16.09 -8.23 6.44
CA ILE A 290 -15.78 -7.73 7.79
C ILE A 290 -16.25 -8.74 8.86
N LEU A 291 -17.46 -9.27 8.75
CA LEU A 291 -17.93 -10.31 9.65
C LEU A 291 -17.04 -11.55 9.61
N ARG A 292 -16.65 -12.00 8.41
CA ARG A 292 -15.71 -13.12 8.24
C ARG A 292 -14.37 -12.83 8.88
N TYR A 293 -13.84 -11.61 8.75
CA TYR A 293 -12.62 -11.19 9.43
C TYR A 293 -12.75 -11.34 10.93
N TYR A 294 -13.80 -10.78 11.55
CA TYR A 294 -13.99 -10.88 13.01
C TYR A 294 -14.18 -12.33 13.47
N LEU A 295 -14.97 -13.13 12.75
CA LEU A 295 -15.15 -14.55 13.07
C LEU A 295 -13.82 -15.31 12.99
N ASN A 296 -13.01 -15.07 11.95
CA ASN A 296 -11.71 -15.74 11.80
C ASN A 296 -10.69 -15.30 12.85
N CYS A 297 -10.69 -14.03 13.26
CA CYS A 297 -9.67 -13.51 14.18
C CYS A 297 -10.03 -13.74 15.65
N TYR A 298 -11.31 -13.63 16.01
CA TYR A 298 -11.73 -13.59 17.42
C TYR A 298 -12.58 -14.79 17.85
N VAL A 299 -13.10 -15.59 16.91
CA VAL A 299 -13.92 -16.76 17.25
C VAL A 299 -13.21 -18.05 16.88
N ARG A 300 -12.75 -18.16 15.63
CA ARG A 300 -12.12 -19.37 15.09
C ARG A 300 -10.93 -19.90 15.91
N PRO A 301 -10.05 -19.08 16.52
CA PRO A 301 -8.96 -19.60 17.35
C PRO A 301 -9.42 -20.41 18.57
N PHE A 302 -10.67 -20.26 19.00
CA PHE A 302 -11.27 -21.01 20.11
C PHE A 302 -12.07 -22.24 19.63
N ILE A 303 -12.20 -22.46 18.33
CA ILE A 303 -12.87 -23.62 17.76
C ILE A 303 -11.87 -24.79 17.74
N PRO A 304 -12.18 -25.95 18.36
CA PRO A 304 -11.31 -27.11 18.31
C PRO A 304 -11.05 -27.56 16.87
N ASN A 305 -9.77 -27.84 16.55
CA ASN A 305 -9.36 -28.29 15.21
C ASN A 305 -10.16 -29.49 14.71
N THR A 306 -10.54 -30.42 15.60
CA THR A 306 -11.34 -31.60 15.26
C THR A 306 -12.71 -31.23 14.71
N PHE A 307 -13.38 -30.24 15.32
CA PHE A 307 -14.67 -29.74 14.85
C PHE A 307 -14.52 -29.05 13.49
N GLU A 308 -13.49 -28.21 13.33
CA GLU A 308 -13.23 -27.53 12.06
C GLU A 308 -12.98 -28.54 10.92
N LEU A 309 -12.22 -29.61 11.18
CA LEU A 309 -11.96 -30.68 10.22
C LEU A 309 -13.24 -31.42 9.82
N ILE A 310 -14.07 -31.81 10.78
CA ILE A 310 -15.35 -32.49 10.51
C ILE A 310 -16.25 -31.61 9.64
N VAL A 311 -16.40 -30.33 9.98
CA VAL A 311 -17.22 -29.38 9.21
C VAL A 311 -16.67 -29.23 7.79
N LYS A 312 -15.35 -29.10 7.62
CA LYS A 312 -14.70 -29.00 6.30
C LYS A 312 -14.95 -30.24 5.44
N ASP A 313 -14.83 -31.43 6.01
CA ASP A 313 -15.03 -32.68 5.27
C ASP A 313 -16.49 -32.87 4.87
N ILE A 314 -17.44 -32.58 5.77
CA ILE A 314 -18.88 -32.60 5.44
C ILE A 314 -19.17 -31.62 4.30
N ALA A 315 -18.69 -30.37 4.40
CA ALA A 315 -18.88 -29.37 3.35
C ALA A 315 -18.25 -29.81 2.02
N ALA A 316 -17.05 -30.40 2.05
CA ALA A 316 -16.38 -30.90 0.86
C ALA A 316 -17.16 -32.03 0.18
N LEU A 317 -17.79 -32.92 0.94
CA LEU A 317 -18.65 -34.00 0.40
C LEU A 317 -19.91 -33.43 -0.23
N LEU A 318 -20.58 -32.49 0.44
CA LEU A 318 -21.78 -31.82 -0.07
C LEU A 318 -21.52 -31.03 -1.37
N MET A 319 -20.28 -30.60 -1.60
CA MET A 319 -19.90 -29.88 -2.82
C MET A 319 -19.69 -30.78 -4.05
N ILE A 320 -19.48 -32.09 -3.89
CA ILE A 320 -19.16 -33.02 -4.99
C ILE A 320 -20.18 -32.94 -6.15
N PRO A 321 -21.51 -32.95 -5.93
CA PRO A 321 -22.48 -32.88 -7.02
C PRO A 321 -22.32 -31.64 -7.90
N PHE A 322 -21.93 -30.50 -7.31
CA PHE A 322 -21.74 -29.23 -8.03
C PHE A 322 -20.49 -29.21 -8.94
N TYR A 323 -19.52 -30.07 -8.67
CA TYR A 323 -18.32 -30.22 -9.50
C TYR A 323 -18.49 -31.27 -10.60
N PHE A 324 -19.38 -32.23 -10.41
CA PHE A 324 -19.59 -33.32 -11.37
C PHE A 324 -20.09 -32.82 -12.73
N PHE A 325 -20.97 -31.82 -12.73
CA PHE A 325 -21.60 -31.30 -13.96
C PHE A 325 -20.85 -30.13 -14.61
N LYS A 326 -19.66 -29.75 -14.10
CA LYS A 326 -18.85 -28.66 -14.65
C LYS A 326 -17.68 -29.22 -15.45
N CYS A 327 -17.34 -28.57 -16.56
CA CYS A 327 -16.12 -28.88 -17.33
C CYS A 327 -14.89 -28.83 -16.41
N ASP A 328 -14.10 -29.91 -16.42
CA ASP A 328 -12.97 -30.16 -15.49
C ASP A 328 -13.29 -30.03 -13.99
N GLY A 329 -14.56 -30.01 -13.59
CA GLY A 329 -14.96 -29.75 -12.21
C GLY A 329 -14.40 -30.79 -11.24
N MET A 330 -14.45 -32.07 -11.60
CA MET A 330 -13.84 -33.14 -10.79
C MET A 330 -12.31 -33.08 -10.75
N LYS A 331 -11.64 -32.62 -11.82
CA LYS A 331 -10.18 -32.41 -11.80
C LYS A 331 -9.81 -31.29 -10.83
N ARG A 332 -10.53 -30.16 -10.88
CA ARG A 332 -10.35 -29.02 -9.97
C ARG A 332 -10.64 -29.40 -8.52
N TYR A 333 -11.72 -30.14 -8.27
CA TYR A 333 -12.08 -30.64 -6.94
C TYR A 333 -10.99 -31.55 -6.37
N ARG A 334 -10.53 -32.54 -7.15
CA ARG A 334 -9.45 -33.45 -6.75
C ARG A 334 -8.15 -32.71 -6.45
N LEU A 335 -7.75 -31.78 -7.31
CA LEU A 335 -6.55 -30.97 -7.10
C LEU A 335 -6.65 -30.18 -5.81
N LYS A 336 -7.77 -29.48 -5.57
CA LYS A 336 -8.00 -28.72 -4.34
C LYS A 336 -7.89 -29.60 -3.10
N ARG A 337 -8.54 -30.78 -3.10
CA ARG A 337 -8.46 -31.73 -1.97
C ARG A 337 -7.06 -32.27 -1.76
N TRP A 338 -6.32 -32.50 -2.84
CA TRP A 338 -4.94 -32.95 -2.75
C TRP A 338 -4.05 -31.86 -2.14
N LEU A 339 -4.13 -30.61 -2.60
CA LEU A 339 -3.37 -29.49 -2.05
C LEU A 339 -3.67 -29.27 -0.56
N GLU A 340 -4.95 -29.22 -0.17
CA GLU A 340 -5.36 -29.08 1.24
C GLU A 340 -4.80 -30.20 2.14
N LYS A 341 -4.79 -31.45 1.66
CA LYS A 341 -4.29 -32.61 2.41
C LYS A 341 -2.79 -32.52 2.69
N TYR A 342 -2.03 -31.89 1.80
CA TYR A 342 -0.58 -31.75 1.90
C TYR A 342 -0.13 -30.35 2.33
N GLY A 343 -1.08 -29.47 2.73
CA GLY A 343 -0.76 -28.13 3.23
C GLY A 343 -0.16 -27.19 2.19
N MET A 344 -0.55 -27.35 0.92
CA MET A 344 -0.08 -26.52 -0.21
C MET A 344 -1.07 -25.43 -0.63
#